data_AF-A0A353MH24-F1
#
_entry.id   AF-A0A353MH24-F1
#
_cell.length_a   1.000
_cell.length_b   1.000
_cell.length_c   1.000
_cell.angle_alpha   90.00
_cell.angle_beta   90.00
_cell.angle_gamma   90.00
#
_symmetry.space_group_name_H-M   'P 1'
#
loop_
_entity.id
_entity.type
_entity.pdbx_description
1 polymer ?
#
loop_
_entity_poly.entity_id
_entity_poly.type
_entity_poly.pdbx_seq_one_letter_code
_entity_poly.pdbx_strand_id
1 'polypeptide(L)' 'MGVDQPLGENIITTSLDSLVNWARKSSIWPMTFGLACCAIEMMATGAAKHDLDRFGIIFRASPRQADCIIIAGTVT' A
#
# COMPACT_ATOMS: atom_id res chain seq x y z
N MET A 1 -13.76 -0.81 -1.24
CA MET A 1 -14.59 -1.02 -0.02
C MET A 1 -15.18 0.34 0.30
N GLY A 2 -16.26 0.62 -0.40
CA GLY A 2 -16.84 1.95 -0.52
C GLY A 2 -17.95 2.14 0.51
N VAL A 3 -17.96 3.31 1.12
CA VAL A 3 -19.01 3.80 2.03
C VAL A 3 -20.39 3.94 1.34
N ASP A 4 -20.42 3.68 0.04
CA ASP A 4 -21.50 3.77 -0.94
C ASP A 4 -22.50 2.59 -0.90
N GLN A 5 -22.09 1.39 -0.47
CA GLN A 5 -22.98 0.21 -0.45
C GLN A 5 -24.26 0.37 0.40
N PRO A 6 -24.26 1.08 1.54
CA PRO A 6 -25.49 1.33 2.30
C PRO A 6 -26.18 2.69 2.08
N LEU A 7 -25.55 3.69 1.43
CA LEU A 7 -25.99 5.10 1.53
C LEU A 7 -26.40 5.80 0.21
N GLY A 8 -26.27 5.14 -0.94
CA GLY A 8 -26.61 5.76 -2.24
C GLY A 8 -25.62 6.84 -2.68
N GLU A 9 -25.49 7.02 -4.00
CA GLU A 9 -24.57 7.99 -4.58
C GLU A 9 -25.12 9.42 -4.40
N ASN A 10 -24.57 10.14 -3.43
CA ASN A 10 -24.84 11.54 -3.14
C ASN A 10 -23.51 12.31 -3.26
N ILE A 11 -23.56 13.60 -3.62
CA ILE A 11 -22.35 14.44 -3.78
C ILE A 11 -21.46 14.42 -2.52
N ILE A 12 -22.08 14.32 -1.34
CA ILE A 12 -21.38 14.23 -0.04
C ILE A 12 -20.71 12.85 0.13
N THR A 13 -21.39 11.75 -0.20
CA THR A 13 -20.81 10.40 -0.06
C THR A 13 -19.67 10.17 -1.04
N THR A 14 -19.77 10.68 -2.28
CA THR A 14 -18.67 10.63 -3.27
C THR A 14 -17.45 11.46 -2.83
N SER A 15 -17.67 12.64 -2.24
CA SER A 15 -16.59 13.49 -1.74
C SER A 15 -15.83 12.84 -0.58
N LEU A 16 -16.57 12.21 0.34
CA LEU A 16 -15.99 11.47 1.46
C LEU A 16 -15.24 10.22 0.98
N ASP A 17 -15.82 9.45 0.06
CA ASP A 17 -15.16 8.27 -0.50
C ASP A 17 -13.85 8.66 -1.22
N SER A 18 -13.86 9.77 -1.96
CA SER A 18 -12.67 10.32 -2.61
C SER A 18 -11.57 10.68 -1.61
N LEU A 19 -11.91 11.31 -0.50
CA LEU A 19 -10.96 11.66 0.56
C LEU A 19 -10.38 10.41 1.24
N VAL A 20 -11.23 9.44 1.59
CA VAL A 20 -10.81 8.20 2.26
C VAL A 20 -9.94 7.35 1.34
N ASN A 21 -10.26 7.29 0.05
CA ASN A 21 -9.46 6.56 -0.93
C ASN A 21 -8.13 7.26 -1.22
N TRP A 22 -8.12 8.59 -1.24
CA TRP A 22 -6.88 9.36 -1.32
C TRP A 22 -5.97 9.06 -0.11
N ALA A 23 -6.51 9.10 1.11
CA ALA A 23 -5.75 8.82 2.34
C ALA A 23 -5.16 7.40 2.34
N ARG A 24 -5.93 6.38 1.95
CA ARG A 24 -5.44 5.00 1.85
C ARG A 24 -4.39 4.81 0.76
N LYS A 25 -4.54 5.51 -0.38
CA LYS A 25 -3.56 5.43 -1.48
C LYS A 25 -2.25 6.16 -1.17
N SER A 26 -2.31 7.25 -0.40
CA SER A 26 -1.15 8.09 -0.09
C SER A 26 -0.29 7.61 1.07
N SER A 27 -0.67 6.53 1.76
CA SER A 27 0.00 6.05 2.97
C SER A 27 0.04 4.52 3.10
N ILE A 28 0.29 3.82 2.00
CA ILE A 28 0.27 2.35 1.99
C ILE A 28 1.53 1.77 2.65
N TRP A 29 1.38 0.93 3.68
CA TRP A 29 2.53 0.33 4.38
C TRP A 29 2.73 -1.13 3.98
N PRO A 30 3.66 -1.45 3.06
CA PRO A 30 3.94 -2.82 2.66
C PRO A 30 4.70 -3.60 3.72
N MET A 31 4.34 -4.87 3.88
CA MET A 31 5.17 -5.83 4.55
C MET A 31 6.36 -6.21 3.67
N THR A 32 7.56 -6.18 4.25
CA THR A 32 8.76 -6.73 3.63
C THR A 32 8.71 -8.26 3.60
N PHE A 33 8.34 -8.85 2.46
CA PHE A 33 8.30 -10.29 2.26
C PHE A 33 9.16 -10.72 1.07
N GLY A 34 10.48 -10.74 1.30
CA GLY A 34 11.48 -11.15 0.31
C GLY A 34 11.78 -12.64 0.37
N LEU A 35 11.44 -13.38 -0.70
CA LEU A 35 11.61 -14.83 -0.79
C LEU A 35 12.80 -15.24 -1.67
N ALA A 36 13.08 -14.49 -2.72
CA ALA A 36 14.11 -14.82 -3.71
C ALA A 36 14.75 -13.56 -4.30
N CYS A 37 15.20 -13.62 -5.55
CA CYS A 37 15.88 -12.50 -6.24
C CYS A 37 15.02 -11.23 -6.35
N CYS A 38 13.69 -11.30 -6.42
CA CYS A 38 12.87 -10.10 -6.44
C CYS A 38 12.96 -9.28 -5.13
N ALA A 39 13.49 -9.86 -4.05
CA ALA A 39 13.75 -9.12 -2.81
C ALA A 39 14.83 -8.03 -3.01
N ILE A 40 15.88 -8.28 -3.78
CA ILE A 40 16.92 -7.27 -4.02
C ILE A 40 16.43 -6.13 -4.91
N GLU A 41 15.52 -6.43 -5.84
CA GLU A 41 14.83 -5.43 -6.66
C GLU A 41 13.91 -4.57 -5.78
N MET A 42 13.18 -5.18 -4.86
CA MET A 42 12.36 -4.48 -3.87
C MET A 42 13.21 -3.56 -2.98
N MET A 43 14.38 -4.01 -2.52
CA MET A 43 15.32 -3.19 -1.74
C MET A 43 15.87 -2.01 -2.55
N ALA A 44 16.24 -2.24 -3.82
CA ALA A 44 16.70 -1.19 -4.72
C ALA A 44 15.60 -0.18 -5.08
N THR A 45 14.34 -0.60 -5.05
CA THR A 45 13.18 0.28 -5.23
C THR A 45 12.95 1.14 -3.98
N GLY A 46 13.13 0.58 -2.78
CA GLY A 46 13.10 1.34 -1.53
C GLY A 46 14.32 2.22 -1.25
N ALA A 47 15.38 2.11 -2.05
CA ALA A 47 16.59 2.91 -1.89
C ALA A 47 16.47 4.30 -2.56
N ALA A 48 17.43 5.19 -2.28
CA ALA A 48 17.43 6.60 -2.69
C ALA A 48 17.18 6.86 -4.19
N LYS A 49 17.42 5.89 -5.08
CA LYS A 49 17.20 6.06 -6.52
C LYS A 49 15.72 6.08 -6.90
N HIS A 50 14.87 5.28 -6.25
CA HIS A 50 13.44 5.18 -6.56
C HIS A 50 12.54 5.48 -5.35
N ASP A 51 13.15 5.80 -4.20
CA ASP A 51 12.58 6.23 -2.92
C ASP A 51 11.05 6.10 -2.81
N LEU A 52 10.64 4.95 -2.28
CA LEU A 52 9.24 4.61 -2.06
C LEU A 52 8.61 5.47 -0.95
N ASP A 53 9.39 5.99 0.00
CA ASP A 53 8.86 6.84 1.09
C ASP A 53 8.26 8.14 0.53
N ARG A 54 8.74 8.59 -0.64
CA ARG A 54 8.18 9.75 -1.36
C ARG A 54 6.72 9.58 -1.77
N PHE A 55 6.25 8.34 -1.91
CA PHE A 55 4.86 8.01 -2.20
C PHE A 55 4.06 7.65 -0.92
N GLY A 56 4.65 7.85 0.26
CA GLY A 56 4.08 7.44 1.55
C GLY A 56 4.17 5.93 1.81
N ILE A 57 5.09 5.25 1.11
CA ILE A 57 5.26 3.81 1.18
C ILE A 57 6.36 3.46 2.17
N ILE A 58 5.95 2.97 3.34
CA ILE A 58 6.87 2.63 4.43
C ILE A 58 6.84 1.13 4.67
N PHE A 59 8.00 0.49 4.52
CA PHE A 59 8.16 -0.92 4.78
C PHE A 59 8.02 -1.25 6.27
N ARG A 60 7.08 -2.13 6.61
CA ARG A 60 6.86 -2.65 7.97
C ARG A 60 7.30 -4.10 8.07
N ALA A 61 8.00 -4.42 9.17
CA ALA A 61 8.48 -5.78 9.44
C ALA A 61 7.41 -6.70 10.06
N SER A 62 6.22 -6.17 10.41
CA SER A 62 5.17 -6.95 11.07
C SER A 62 3.87 -7.01 10.25
N PRO A 63 3.23 -8.19 10.15
CA PRO A 63 1.95 -8.35 9.43
C PRO A 63 0.81 -7.53 10.01
N ARG A 64 0.82 -7.29 11.32
CA ARG A 64 -0.29 -6.62 12.00
C ARG A 64 -0.34 -5.12 11.73
N GLN A 65 0.76 -4.54 11.26
CA GLN A 65 0.89 -3.10 11.03
C GLN A 65 1.00 -2.76 9.54
N ALA A 66 0.98 -3.76 8.67
CA ALA A 66 1.10 -3.57 7.23
C ALA A 66 -0.28 -3.63 6.57
N ASP A 67 -0.49 -2.78 5.56
CA ASP A 67 -1.74 -2.71 4.80
C ASP A 67 -1.71 -3.59 3.56
N CYS A 68 -0.51 -3.87 3.03
CA CYS A 68 -0.33 -4.76 1.88
C CYS A 68 0.89 -5.67 2.07
N ILE A 69 0.94 -6.75 1.30
CA ILE A 69 2.06 -7.69 1.26
C ILE A 69 2.59 -7.78 -0.17
N ILE A 70 3.88 -7.54 -0.35
CA ILE A 70 4.58 -7.70 -1.63
C ILE A 70 5.32 -9.03 -1.56
N ILE A 71 4.82 -10.04 -2.28
CA ILE A 71 5.47 -11.36 -2.35
C ILE A 71 6.60 -11.29 -3.37
N ALA A 72 7.79 -10.99 -2.88
CA ALA A 72 8.97 -10.75 -3.71
C ALA A 72 9.82 -12.03 -3.86
N GLY A 73 9.33 -12.95 -4.69
CA GLY A 73 10.05 -14.16 -5.09
C GLY A 73 9.15 -15.38 -5.25
N THR A 74 9.76 -16.53 -5.51
CA THR A 74 9.06 -17.79 -5.71
C THR A 74 8.50 -18.33 -4.40
N VAL A 75 7.21 -18.70 -4.40
CA VAL A 75 6.56 -19.45 -3.32
C VAL A 75 6.72 -20.93 -3.63
N THR A 76 7.28 -21.69 -2.69
CA THR A 76 7.38 -23.16 -2.77
C THR A 76 6.26 -23.83 -2.01
#